data_AF-A0AAV4D4I1-F1
#
_entry.id   AF-A0AAV4D4I1-F1
#
_cell.length_a   1.000
_cell.length_b   1.000
_cell.length_c   1.000
_cell.angle_alpha   90.00
_cell.angle_beta   90.00
_cell.angle_gamma   90.00
#
_symmetry.space_group_name_H-M   'P 1'
#
loop_
_entity.id
_entity.type
_entity.pdbx_description
1 polymer ?
#
loop_
_entity_poly.entity_id
_entity_poly.type
_entity_poly.pdbx_seq_one_letter_code
_entity_poly.pdbx_strand_id
1 'polypeptide(L)' 'MGSETSAAAETSDLLGCGTRRRKNDVMKINLLTKRKNEYDRCEICDRVGSLMCVHCKVTFYCGKEHYEVDK' A
#
# COMPACT_ATOMS: atom_id res chain seq x y z
N MET A 1 -6.65 30.29 45.63
CA MET A 1 -6.18 29.65 44.38
C MET A 1 -6.76 30.43 43.22
N GLY A 2 -5.92 31.02 42.37
CA GLY A 2 -6.31 31.77 41.18
C GLY A 2 -5.59 33.11 41.03
N SER A 3 -4.31 33.04 40.64
CA SER A 3 -3.44 34.16 40.21
C SER A 3 -4.04 34.89 38.99
N GLU A 4 -4.01 36.23 38.87
CA GLU A 4 -2.93 37.08 38.28
C GLU A 4 -2.45 36.52 36.92
N THR A 5 -2.34 37.20 35.77
CA THR A 5 -2.03 38.61 35.43
C THR A 5 -2.47 38.94 33.99
N SER A 6 -2.50 40.24 33.72
CA SER A 6 -2.69 40.98 32.48
C SER A 6 -1.55 40.92 31.45
N ALA A 7 -1.90 41.30 30.20
CA ALA A 7 -1.21 42.25 29.31
C ALA A 7 -0.56 41.74 27.99
N ALA A 8 -0.81 42.57 26.95
CA ALA A 8 -0.03 42.89 25.74
C ALA A 8 0.28 41.76 24.73
N ALA A 9 -0.28 41.75 23.51
CA ALA A 9 -0.09 42.64 22.35
C ALA A 9 1.02 42.18 21.39
N GLU A 10 0.89 42.65 20.15
CA GLU A 10 1.92 42.76 19.10
C GLU A 10 1.92 41.68 18.01
N THR A 11 1.29 42.09 16.91
CA THR A 11 1.50 41.64 15.54
C THR A 11 2.96 41.72 15.14
N SER A 12 3.46 40.73 14.42
CA SER A 12 4.60 40.91 13.51
C SER A 12 4.53 39.87 12.40
N ASP A 13 4.17 40.36 11.21
CA ASP A 13 4.55 39.77 9.94
C ASP A 13 6.05 39.40 9.93
N LEU A 14 6.41 38.34 9.20
CA LEU A 14 7.30 38.40 8.03
C LEU A 14 7.83 37.01 7.61
N LEU A 15 7.63 36.72 6.31
CA LEU A 15 8.59 36.11 5.35
C LEU A 15 8.98 34.63 5.54
N GLY A 16 8.39 33.67 4.81
CA GLY A 16 8.84 33.23 3.47
C GLY A 16 9.49 31.83 3.58
N CYS A 17 9.20 30.81 2.75
CA CYS A 17 9.52 30.72 1.32
C CYS A 17 8.73 29.57 0.62
N GLY A 18 8.36 29.78 -0.65
CA GLY A 18 8.11 28.69 -1.60
C GLY A 18 6.65 28.40 -1.98
N THR A 19 5.98 29.33 -2.66
CA THR A 19 4.88 28.92 -3.55
C THR A 19 5.49 28.38 -4.87
N ARG A 20 4.87 27.30 -5.39
CA ARG A 20 4.91 26.80 -6.78
C ARG A 20 6.13 25.97 -7.22
N ARG A 21 5.95 24.64 -7.19
CA ARG A 21 5.52 23.84 -8.36
C ARG A 21 4.63 22.71 -7.84
N ARG A 22 3.31 22.75 -8.07
CA ARG A 22 2.57 21.49 -8.18
C ARG A 22 3.06 20.86 -9.47
N LYS A 23 4.21 20.18 -9.42
CA LYS A 23 4.43 19.09 -10.38
C LYS A 23 3.22 18.21 -10.16
N ASN A 24 2.45 17.98 -11.21
CA ASN A 24 1.66 16.77 -11.28
C ASN A 24 2.72 15.65 -11.22
N ASP A 25 3.14 15.27 -10.02
CA ASP A 25 3.88 14.04 -9.80
C ASP A 25 2.86 12.97 -10.12
N VAL A 26 2.86 12.59 -11.40
CA VAL A 26 2.11 11.47 -11.91
C VAL A 26 2.64 10.28 -11.13
N MET A 27 1.93 9.90 -10.07
CA MET A 27 2.22 8.68 -9.34
C MET A 27 2.15 7.55 -10.36
N LYS A 28 3.31 6.96 -10.66
CA LYS A 28 3.39 5.80 -11.52
C LYS A 28 2.93 4.60 -10.71
N ILE A 29 1.64 4.32 -10.76
CA ILE A 29 1.06 3.13 -10.12
C ILE A 29 1.56 1.90 -10.87
N ASN A 30 2.18 0.97 -10.15
CA ASN A 30 2.49 -0.34 -10.71
C ASN A 30 1.21 -1.18 -10.75
N LEU A 31 0.64 -1.35 -11.94
CA LEU A 31 -0.58 -2.14 -12.15
C LEU A 31 -0.39 -3.65 -11.93
N LEU A 32 0.86 -4.11 -11.81
CA LEU A 32 1.19 -5.51 -11.52
C LEU A 32 1.25 -5.80 -10.02
N THR A 33 1.16 -4.78 -9.17
CA THR A 33 1.19 -4.98 -7.72
C THR A 33 -0.14 -5.54 -7.25
N LYS A 34 -0.09 -6.73 -6.66
CA LYS A 34 -1.24 -7.36 -6.00
C LYS A 34 -1.77 -6.48 -4.85
N ARG A 35 -3.09 -6.44 -4.65
CA ARG A 35 -3.67 -5.63 -3.56
C ARG A 35 -3.28 -6.21 -2.20
N LYS A 36 -3.15 -5.33 -1.21
CA LYS A 36 -2.97 -5.75 0.19
C LYS A 36 -4.18 -6.59 0.62
N ASN A 37 -3.92 -7.78 1.19
CA ASN A 37 -4.91 -8.77 1.62
C ASN A 37 -5.60 -9.59 0.51
N GLU A 38 -5.07 -9.60 -0.71
CA GLU A 38 -5.54 -10.51 -1.75
C GLU A 38 -4.80 -11.84 -1.67
N TYR A 39 -5.55 -12.94 -1.51
CA TYR A 39 -5.00 -14.29 -1.46
C TYR A 39 -4.97 -14.93 -2.84
N ASP A 40 -3.92 -15.68 -3.14
CA ASP A 40 -3.87 -16.47 -4.36
C ASP A 40 -4.87 -17.62 -4.26
N ARG A 41 -5.42 -18.02 -5.41
CA ARG A 41 -6.41 -19.09 -5.49
C ARG A 41 -5.83 -20.29 -6.21
N CYS A 42 -6.32 -21.46 -5.84
CA CYS A 42 -5.97 -22.71 -6.45
C CYS A 42 -6.57 -22.80 -7.85
N GLU A 43 -5.74 -23.07 -8.85
CA GLU A 43 -6.19 -23.18 -10.25
C GLU A 43 -7.28 -24.24 -10.46
N ILE A 44 -7.24 -25.33 -9.69
CA ILE A 44 -8.14 -26.48 -9.87
C ILE A 44 -9.49 -26.31 -9.14
N CYS A 45 -9.48 -25.71 -7.95
CA CYS A 45 -10.67 -25.73 -7.06
C CYS A 45 -11.04 -24.37 -6.46
N ASP A 46 -10.35 -23.31 -6.84
CA ASP A 46 -10.58 -21.91 -6.43
C ASP A 46 -10.49 -21.63 -4.90
N ARG A 47 -10.13 -22.64 -4.10
CA ARG A 47 -9.77 -22.45 -2.67
C ARG A 47 -8.47 -21.67 -2.55
N VAL A 48 -8.26 -21.03 -1.39
CA VAL A 48 -7.01 -20.29 -1.12
C VAL A 48 -5.78 -21.19 -1.36
N GLY A 49 -4.91 -20.74 -2.25
CA GLY A 49 -3.68 -21.40 -2.65
C GLY A 49 -2.47 -20.78 -1.96
N SER A 50 -1.62 -21.61 -1.36
CA SER A 50 -0.35 -21.19 -0.76
C SER A 50 0.87 -21.81 -1.46
N LEU A 51 0.65 -22.84 -2.28
CA LEU A 51 1.71 -23.55 -2.98
C LEU A 51 1.85 -23.01 -4.39
N MET A 52 2.97 -22.35 -4.69
CA MET A 52 3.27 -21.79 -6.01
C MET A 52 4.00 -22.80 -6.89
N CYS A 53 3.67 -22.86 -8.18
CA CYS A 53 4.41 -23.67 -9.14
C CYS A 53 5.88 -23.22 -9.26
N VAL A 54 6.82 -24.16 -9.12
CA VAL A 54 8.26 -23.84 -9.19
C VAL A 54 8.74 -23.53 -10.61
N HIS A 55 8.01 -23.98 -11.63
CA HIS A 55 8.37 -23.79 -13.03
C HIS A 55 7.87 -22.45 -13.58
N CYS A 56 6.56 -22.18 -13.50
CA CYS A 56 5.98 -20.95 -14.05
C CYS A 56 5.99 -19.78 -13.06
N LYS A 57 5.97 -20.03 -11.73
CA LYS A 57 5.86 -19.00 -10.68
C LYS A 57 4.64 -18.07 -10.80
N VAL A 58 3.60 -18.52 -11.51
CA VAL A 58 2.36 -17.77 -11.73
C VAL A 58 1.17 -18.52 -11.12
N THR A 59 1.12 -19.85 -11.31
CA THR A 59 0.01 -20.69 -10.83
C THR A 59 0.18 -21.04 -9.35
N PHE A 60 -0.93 -21.01 -8.62
CA PHE A 60 -1.01 -21.39 -7.21
C PHE A 60 -1.96 -22.57 -7.02
N TYR A 61 -1.69 -23.38 -5.99
CA TYR A 61 -2.47 -24.55 -5.60
C TYR A 61 -2.73 -24.53 -4.10
N CYS A 62 -3.87 -25.10 -3.67
CA CYS A 62 -4.20 -25.24 -2.25
C CYS A 62 -3.40 -26.35 -1.55
N GLY A 63 -2.70 -27.20 -2.28
CA GLY A 63 -1.91 -28.29 -1.71
C GLY A 63 -1.17 -29.12 -2.77
N LYS A 64 -0.39 -30.09 -2.28
CA LYS A 64 0.47 -30.95 -3.11
C LYS A 64 -0.33 -31.82 -4.09
N GLU A 65 -1.49 -32.31 -3.68
CA GLU A 65 -2.36 -33.14 -4.52
C GLU A 65 -2.73 -32.43 -5.82
N HIS A 66 -3.21 -31.19 -5.73
CA HIS A 66 -3.57 -30.40 -6.91
C HIS A 66 -2.35 -29.96 -7.73
N TYR A 67 -1.21 -29.72 -7.07
CA TYR A 67 0.04 -29.46 -7.77
C TYR A 67 0.50 -30.67 -8.60
N GLU A 68 0.41 -31.88 -8.06
CA GLU A 68 0.84 -33.10 -8.76
C GLU A 68 -0.08 -33.50 -9.91
N VAL A 69 -1.37 -33.12 -9.87
CA VAL A 69 -2.31 -33.35 -10.97
C VAL A 69 -2.01 -32.47 -12.19
N ASP A 70 -1.53 -31.24 -11.97
CA ASP A 70 -1.26 -30.26 -13.03
C ASP A 70 0.19 -30.28 -13.55
N LYS A 71 1.11 -30.95 -12.83
CA LYS A 71 2.55 -30.96 -13.13
C LYS A 71 2.94 -31.73 -14.39
#